data_AF-A0A1C7HUS9-F1
#
_entry.id   AF-A0A1C7HUS9-F1
#
_cell.length_a   1.000
_cell.length_b   1.000
_cell.length_c   1.000
_cell.angle_alpha   90.00
_cell.angle_beta   90.00
_cell.angle_gamma   90.00
#
_symmetry.space_group_name_H-M   'P 1'
#
loop_
_entity.id
_entity.type
_entity.pdbx_description
1 polymer ?
#
loop_
_entity_poly.entity_id
_entity_poly.type
_entity_poly.pdbx_seq_one_letter_code
_entity_poly.pdbx_strand_id
1 'polypeptide(L)'
;MADICKICGRRIIRKSTNWMLKDGFMIHIKCPTSKQNVIPASERAEYDHLRDRLKEVSITCPRGYLAEHQMNFAKAMQSVKHMHDNGYTYGEIEYALDIVVDEQKGFWGIGAVENRIDVIIMRKRKFEERKENTQKVKKTYDSLDLSAMMTKSDEW
;
A
#
# COMPACT_ATOMS: atom_id res chain seq x y z
N MET A 1 -39.74 -22.23 -3.39
CA MET A 1 -38.97 -21.03 -3.01
C MET A 1 -37.52 -21.24 -3.44
N ALA A 2 -36.85 -20.22 -3.98
CA ALA A 2 -35.44 -20.32 -4.32
C ALA A 2 -34.59 -19.99 -3.10
N ASP A 3 -33.61 -20.83 -2.75
CA ASP A 3 -32.69 -20.51 -1.66
C ASP A 3 -31.76 -19.38 -2.06
N ILE A 4 -31.56 -18.44 -1.13
CA ILE A 4 -30.74 -17.25 -1.33
C ILE A 4 -29.57 -17.34 -0.36
N CYS A 5 -28.35 -17.14 -0.88
CA CYS A 5 -27.16 -17.08 -0.06
C CYS A 5 -27.24 -15.85 0.86
N LYS A 6 -27.20 -16.07 2.17
CA LYS A 6 -27.25 -14.99 3.17
C LYS A 6 -26.04 -14.06 3.15
N ILE A 7 -24.94 -14.46 2.49
CA ILE A 7 -23.71 -13.67 2.38
C ILE A 7 -23.67 -12.78 1.13
N CYS A 8 -24.21 -13.21 -0.02
CA CYS A 8 -24.16 -12.41 -1.27
C CYS A 8 -25.53 -11.96 -1.79
N GLY A 9 -26.63 -12.41 -1.18
CA GLY A 9 -27.99 -12.14 -1.68
C GLY A 9 -28.31 -12.80 -3.02
N ARG A 10 -27.40 -13.59 -3.61
CA ARG A 10 -27.63 -14.29 -4.89
C ARG A 10 -28.27 -15.66 -4.67
N ARG A 11 -29.01 -16.10 -5.67
CA ARG A 11 -29.68 -17.42 -5.70
C ARG A 11 -28.65 -18.56 -5.59
N ILE A 12 -28.97 -19.57 -4.79
CA ILE A 12 -28.24 -20.83 -4.70
C ILE A 12 -28.89 -21.84 -5.63
N ILE A 13 -28.09 -22.47 -6.48
CA ILE A 13 -28.53 -23.57 -7.34
C ILE A 13 -28.21 -24.87 -6.61
N ARG A 14 -29.22 -25.51 -6.00
CA ARG A 14 -29.04 -26.75 -5.20
C ARG A 14 -28.38 -27.90 -5.98
N LYS A 15 -28.55 -27.94 -7.31
CA LYS A 15 -27.93 -28.92 -8.20
C LYS A 15 -26.42 -28.74 -8.37
N SER A 16 -25.86 -27.60 -7.97
CA SER A 16 -24.43 -27.33 -8.00
C SER A 16 -23.77 -27.82 -6.71
N THR A 17 -22.51 -28.25 -6.76
CA THR A 17 -21.69 -28.52 -5.57
C THR A 17 -21.18 -27.24 -4.90
N ASN A 18 -21.50 -26.05 -5.42
CA ASN A 18 -21.00 -24.76 -4.93
C ASN A 18 -21.87 -24.15 -3.82
N TRP A 19 -22.30 -24.94 -2.84
CA TRP A 19 -22.98 -24.46 -1.64
C TRP A 19 -22.67 -25.32 -0.41
N MET A 20 -22.78 -24.73 0.78
CA MET A 20 -22.63 -25.39 2.06
C MET A 20 -23.66 -24.86 3.06
N LEU A 21 -23.95 -25.64 4.09
CA LEU A 21 -24.77 -25.20 5.23
C LEU A 21 -23.84 -24.69 6.33
N LYS A 22 -24.09 -23.45 6.78
CA LYS A 22 -23.39 -22.84 7.92
C LYS A 22 -24.44 -22.18 8.82
N ASP A 23 -24.46 -22.55 10.09
CA ASP A 23 -25.39 -21.99 11.11
C ASP A 23 -26.87 -22.06 10.68
N GLY A 24 -27.27 -23.15 10.01
CA GLY A 24 -28.64 -23.35 9.52
C GLY A 24 -29.00 -22.62 8.22
N PHE A 25 -28.07 -21.85 7.63
CA PHE A 25 -28.27 -21.15 6.37
C PHE A 25 -27.46 -21.75 5.21
N MET A 26 -28.04 -21.80 4.01
CA MET A 26 -27.29 -22.15 2.80
C MET A 26 -26.47 -20.95 2.31
N ILE A 27 -25.18 -21.18 2.06
CA ILE A 27 -24.24 -20.19 1.54
C ILE A 27 -23.43 -20.79 0.38
N HIS A 28 -22.96 -19.99 -0.58
CA HIS A 28 -22.06 -20.50 -1.63
C HIS A 28 -20.69 -20.86 -1.02
N ILE A 29 -20.11 -22.02 -1.38
CA ILE A 29 -18.76 -22.41 -0.91
C ILE A 29 -17.71 -21.37 -1.36
N LYS A 30 -17.81 -20.95 -2.62
CA LYS A 30 -17.03 -19.85 -3.18
C LYS A 30 -17.89 -18.60 -3.29
N CYS A 31 -18.49 -18.17 -2.18
CA CYS A 31 -19.24 -16.93 -2.18
C CYS A 31 -18.30 -15.75 -2.46
N PRO A 32 -18.55 -14.93 -3.50
CA PRO A 32 -17.66 -13.82 -3.83
C PRO A 32 -17.58 -12.79 -2.71
N THR A 33 -18.61 -12.67 -1.87
CA THR A 33 -18.61 -11.84 -0.65
C THR A 33 -18.07 -12.56 0.59
N SER A 34 -17.98 -13.90 0.66
CA SER A 34 -17.37 -14.56 1.84
C SER A 34 -15.84 -14.50 1.84
N LYS A 35 -15.24 -14.19 0.69
CA LYS A 35 -13.81 -13.92 0.52
C LYS A 35 -13.53 -12.47 0.14
N GLN A 36 -14.49 -11.56 0.32
CA GLN A 36 -14.16 -10.14 0.19
C GLN A 36 -13.21 -9.81 1.32
N ASN A 37 -11.97 -9.48 0.92
CA ASN A 37 -11.05 -8.71 1.74
C ASN A 37 -11.80 -7.44 2.13
N VAL A 38 -12.48 -7.48 3.26
CA VAL A 38 -13.10 -6.29 3.83
C VAL A 38 -11.92 -5.47 4.31
N ILE A 39 -11.51 -4.52 3.49
CA ILE A 39 -10.49 -3.54 3.86
C ILE A 39 -11.02 -2.85 5.12
N PRO A 40 -10.27 -2.90 6.24
CA PRO A 40 -10.66 -2.24 7.48
C PRO A 40 -11.06 -0.79 7.22
N ALA A 41 -12.06 -0.29 7.95
CA ALA A 41 -12.50 1.10 7.78
C ALA A 41 -11.35 2.10 8.02
N SER A 42 -10.40 1.76 8.90
CA SER A 42 -9.19 2.53 9.18
C SER A 42 -8.26 2.68 7.97
N GLU A 43 -8.22 1.69 7.10
CA GLU A 43 -7.30 1.64 5.94
C GLU A 43 -8.01 2.04 4.64
N ARG A 44 -9.33 2.21 4.68
CA ARG A 44 -10.13 2.39 3.47
C ARG A 44 -9.78 3.67 2.71
N ALA A 45 -9.50 4.74 3.43
CA ALA A 45 -9.10 6.01 2.84
C ALA A 45 -7.76 5.88 2.07
N GLU A 46 -6.75 5.24 2.68
CA GLU A 46 -5.46 5.01 2.04
C GLU A 46 -5.57 4.09 0.83
N TYR A 47 -6.40 3.04 0.93
CA TYR A 47 -6.67 2.15 -0.19
C TYR A 47 -7.32 2.89 -1.37
N ASP A 48 -8.35 3.69 -1.11
CA ASP A 48 -9.04 4.43 -2.16
C ASP A 48 -8.11 5.49 -2.79
N HIS A 49 -7.24 6.11 -1.99
CA HIS A 49 -6.20 7.03 -2.46
C HIS A 49 -5.19 6.33 -3.39
N LEU A 50 -4.58 5.23 -2.95
CA LEU A 50 -3.67 4.43 -3.77
C LEU A 50 -4.32 3.97 -5.07
N ARG A 51 -5.59 3.53 -5.01
CA ARG A 51 -6.32 3.07 -6.19
C ARG A 51 -6.52 4.19 -7.20
N ASP A 52 -6.83 5.40 -6.74
CA ASP A 52 -7.04 6.54 -7.62
C ASP A 52 -5.69 7.09 -8.15
N ARG A 53 -4.63 7.07 -7.34
CA ARG A 53 -3.26 7.38 -7.79
C ARG A 53 -2.79 6.43 -8.89
N LEU A 54 -3.04 5.13 -8.74
CA LEU A 54 -2.74 4.12 -9.77
C LEU A 54 -3.46 4.41 -11.09
N LYS A 55 -4.72 4.86 -11.04
CA LYS A 55 -5.43 5.28 -12.24
C LYS A 55 -4.79 6.49 -12.87
N GLU A 56 -4.48 7.51 -12.07
CA GLU A 56 -3.87 8.73 -12.55
C GLU A 56 -2.57 8.44 -13.30
N VAL A 57 -1.61 7.75 -12.67
CA VAL A 57 -0.30 7.46 -13.30
C VAL A 57 -0.41 6.58 -14.54
N SER A 58 -1.43 5.71 -14.61
CA SER A 58 -1.71 4.90 -15.80
C SER A 58 -2.20 5.70 -17.00
N ILE A 59 -2.79 6.88 -16.75
CA ILE A 59 -3.32 7.77 -17.78
C ILE A 59 -2.31 8.87 -18.12
N THR A 60 -1.67 9.46 -17.12
CA THR A 60 -0.81 10.64 -17.28
C THR A 60 0.63 10.30 -17.64
N CYS A 61 1.10 9.11 -17.25
CA CYS A 61 2.49 8.69 -17.48
C CYS A 61 2.62 7.29 -18.11
N PRO A 62 1.79 6.89 -19.11
CA PRO A 62 1.91 5.56 -19.71
C PRO A 62 3.23 5.44 -20.48
N ARG A 63 3.85 4.26 -20.40
CA ARG A 63 5.05 3.89 -21.18
C ARG A 63 4.74 2.77 -22.16
N GLY A 64 5.56 2.64 -23.20
CA GLY A 64 5.35 1.79 -24.39
C GLY A 64 4.53 0.51 -24.16
N TYR A 65 4.95 -0.35 -23.22
CA TYR A 65 4.20 -1.56 -22.89
C TYR A 65 2.78 -1.31 -22.38
N LEU A 66 2.62 -0.37 -21.43
CA LEU A 66 1.31 -0.03 -20.87
C LEU A 66 0.44 0.73 -21.88
N ALA A 67 1.05 1.59 -22.71
CA ALA A 67 0.35 2.31 -23.77
C ALA A 67 -0.23 1.34 -24.81
N GLU A 68 0.49 0.26 -25.13
CA GLU A 68 0.07 -0.77 -26.08
C GLU A 68 -0.94 -1.77 -25.48
N HIS A 69 -0.76 -2.16 -24.22
CA HIS A 69 -1.53 -3.27 -23.61
C HIS A 69 -2.60 -2.85 -22.60
N GLN A 70 -2.67 -1.56 -22.24
CA GLN A 70 -3.52 -1.01 -21.17
C GLN A 70 -3.27 -1.66 -19.79
N MET A 71 -3.70 -0.97 -18.74
CA MET A 71 -3.56 -1.47 -17.37
C MET A 71 -4.67 -2.48 -17.05
N ASN A 72 -4.27 -3.71 -16.68
CA ASN A 72 -5.21 -4.66 -16.06
C ASN A 72 -5.36 -4.35 -14.57
N PHE A 73 -6.36 -3.53 -14.22
CA PHE A 73 -6.62 -3.13 -12.84
C PHE A 73 -6.89 -4.30 -11.89
N ALA A 74 -7.57 -5.36 -12.35
CA ALA A 74 -7.84 -6.52 -11.50
C ALA A 74 -6.54 -7.21 -11.07
N LYS A 75 -5.62 -7.40 -12.02
CA LYS A 75 -4.28 -7.95 -11.73
C LYS A 75 -3.46 -6.97 -10.88
N ALA A 76 -3.56 -5.67 -11.15
CA ALA A 76 -2.83 -4.68 -10.36
C ALA A 76 -3.25 -4.67 -8.89
N MET A 77 -4.56 -4.71 -8.62
CA MET A 77 -5.08 -4.77 -7.26
C MET A 77 -4.79 -6.11 -6.56
N GLN A 78 -4.57 -7.20 -7.31
CA GLN A 78 -4.06 -8.45 -6.75
C GLN A 78 -2.62 -8.30 -6.25
N SER A 79 -1.73 -7.66 -7.03
CA SER A 79 -0.36 -7.36 -6.59
C SER A 79 -0.36 -6.40 -5.39
N VAL A 80 -1.20 -5.35 -5.40
CA VAL A 80 -1.36 -4.44 -4.25
C VAL A 80 -1.75 -5.22 -3.00
N LYS A 81 -2.73 -6.13 -3.12
CA LYS A 81 -3.11 -6.99 -2.02
C LYS A 81 -1.94 -7.88 -1.58
N HIS A 82 -1.20 -8.48 -2.50
CA HIS A 82 -0.06 -9.33 -2.16
C HIS A 82 1.02 -8.56 -1.37
N MET A 83 1.36 -7.35 -1.80
CA MET A 83 2.26 -6.47 -1.05
C MET A 83 1.70 -6.14 0.34
N HIS A 84 0.41 -5.83 0.44
CA HIS A 84 -0.21 -5.58 1.74
C HIS A 84 -0.17 -6.80 2.67
N ASP A 85 -0.48 -7.98 2.15
CA ASP A 85 -0.40 -9.26 2.88
C ASP A 85 1.05 -9.58 3.33
N ASN A 86 2.06 -9.03 2.64
CA ASN A 86 3.49 -9.13 3.01
C ASN A 86 3.92 -8.08 4.05
N GLY A 87 3.01 -7.22 4.51
CA GLY A 87 3.23 -6.29 5.62
C GLY A 87 3.54 -4.84 5.23
N TYR A 88 3.36 -4.45 3.96
CA TYR A 88 3.43 -3.03 3.59
C TYR A 88 2.08 -2.35 3.73
N THR A 89 2.10 -1.11 4.22
CA THR A 89 0.90 -0.27 4.24
C THR A 89 0.53 0.22 2.83
N TYR A 90 -0.74 0.60 2.62
CA TYR A 90 -1.15 1.19 1.34
C TYR A 90 -0.37 2.48 1.03
N GLY A 91 -0.06 3.30 2.04
CA GLY A 91 0.80 4.47 1.89
C GLY A 91 2.26 4.15 1.52
N GLU A 92 2.82 3.03 1.99
CA GLU A 92 4.16 2.57 1.55
C GLU A 92 4.14 2.09 0.09
N ILE A 93 3.08 1.38 -0.30
CA ILE A 93 2.90 0.94 -1.70
C ILE A 93 2.77 2.15 -2.63
N GLU A 94 2.01 3.17 -2.21
CA GLU A 94 1.88 4.43 -2.95
C GLU A 94 3.21 5.17 -3.08
N TYR A 95 3.94 5.31 -1.97
CA TYR A 95 5.27 5.92 -2.00
C TYR A 95 6.22 5.19 -2.95
N ALA A 96 6.19 3.85 -2.94
CA ALA A 96 7.00 3.06 -3.85
C ALA A 96 6.57 3.22 -5.32
N LEU A 97 5.27 3.36 -5.58
CA LEU A 97 4.74 3.66 -6.91
C LEU A 97 5.33 4.97 -7.45
N ASP A 98 5.25 6.05 -6.69
CA ASP A 98 5.74 7.37 -7.12
C ASP A 98 7.25 7.33 -7.41
N ILE A 99 8.06 6.72 -6.53
CA ILE A 99 9.50 6.57 -6.73
C ILE A 99 9.82 5.79 -8.00
N VAL A 100 9.10 4.68 -8.26
CA VAL A 100 9.33 3.88 -9.46
C VAL A 100 8.97 4.66 -10.72
N VAL A 101 7.86 5.39 -10.71
CA VAL A 101 7.43 6.22 -11.84
C VAL A 101 8.47 7.30 -12.13
N ASP A 102 8.98 7.97 -11.10
CA ASP A 102 10.00 9.02 -11.25
C ASP A 102 11.31 8.47 -11.81
N GLU A 103 11.83 7.39 -11.23
CA GLU A 103 13.11 6.79 -11.65
C GLU A 103 13.04 6.18 -13.05
N GLN A 104 11.91 5.59 -13.43
CA GLN A 104 11.70 5.00 -14.76
C GLN A 104 11.16 6.01 -15.78
N LYS A 105 10.94 7.27 -15.36
CA LYS A 105 10.35 8.34 -16.15
C LYS A 105 9.01 7.93 -16.78
N GLY A 106 8.18 7.22 -16.03
CA GLY A 106 6.86 6.76 -16.45
C GLY A 106 6.46 5.42 -15.86
N PHE A 107 5.20 5.05 -16.07
CA PHE A 107 4.58 3.88 -15.48
C PHE A 107 4.56 2.69 -16.46
N TRP A 108 5.28 1.63 -16.10
CA TRP A 108 5.37 0.37 -16.85
C TRP A 108 4.44 -0.74 -16.32
N GLY A 109 3.76 -0.49 -15.20
CA GLY A 109 2.86 -1.42 -14.53
C GLY A 109 3.29 -1.73 -13.09
N ILE A 110 2.36 -2.32 -12.33
CA ILE A 110 2.55 -2.55 -10.88
C ILE A 110 3.70 -3.52 -10.55
N GLY A 111 4.05 -4.43 -11.48
CA GLY A 111 5.12 -5.40 -11.25
C GLY A 111 6.49 -4.74 -11.03
N ALA A 112 6.71 -3.55 -11.60
CA ALA A 112 7.91 -2.76 -11.34
C ALA A 112 7.97 -2.26 -9.89
N VAL A 113 6.81 -1.98 -9.28
CA VAL A 113 6.70 -1.59 -7.86
C VAL A 113 6.92 -2.81 -6.97
N GLU A 114 6.24 -3.91 -7.26
CA GLU A 114 6.34 -5.17 -6.51
C GLU A 114 7.78 -5.70 -6.40
N ASN A 115 8.56 -5.61 -7.47
CA ASN A 115 9.96 -6.04 -7.48
C ASN A 115 10.93 -5.13 -6.71
N ARG A 116 10.51 -3.91 -6.35
CA ARG A 116 11.41 -2.86 -5.81
C ARG A 116 10.96 -2.29 -4.47
N ILE A 117 9.74 -2.58 -4.04
CA ILE A 117 9.13 -2.02 -2.83
C ILE A 117 10.01 -2.25 -1.59
N ASP A 118 10.58 -3.44 -1.42
CA ASP A 118 11.52 -3.74 -0.32
C ASP A 118 12.67 -2.75 -0.20
N VAL A 119 13.36 -2.53 -1.32
CA VAL A 119 14.55 -1.67 -1.37
C VAL A 119 14.16 -0.22 -1.15
N ILE A 120 13.04 0.21 -1.72
CA ILE A 120 12.54 1.59 -1.61
C ILE A 120 12.15 1.89 -0.17
N ILE A 121 11.37 1.02 0.47
CA ILE A 121 10.90 1.20 1.84
C ILE A 121 12.05 1.10 2.84
N MET A 122 13.01 0.18 2.63
CA MET A 122 14.22 0.13 3.46
C MET A 122 15.01 1.45 3.40
N ARG A 123 15.15 2.05 2.21
CA ARG A 123 15.85 3.34 2.04
C ARG A 123 15.09 4.47 2.73
N LYS A 124 13.76 4.51 2.60
CA LYS A 124 12.90 5.50 3.28
C LYS A 124 13.09 5.43 4.80
N ARG A 125 12.97 4.25 5.39
CA ARG A 125 13.13 4.04 6.84
C ARG A 125 14.52 4.46 7.34
N LYS A 126 15.59 4.09 6.61
CA LYS A 126 16.97 4.53 6.93
C LYS A 126 17.13 6.05 6.87
N PHE A 127 16.46 6.72 5.94
CA PHE A 127 16.51 8.17 5.82
C PHE A 127 15.78 8.86 6.98
N GLU A 128 14.60 8.36 7.35
CA GLU A 128 13.82 8.85 8.49
C GLU A 128 14.59 8.68 9.82
N GLU A 129 15.19 7.52 10.03
CA GLU A 129 16.04 7.24 11.20
C GLU A 129 17.21 8.21 11.32
N ARG A 130 17.90 8.49 10.20
CA ARG A 130 18.98 9.49 10.17
C ARG A 130 18.46 10.89 10.51
N LYS A 131 17.32 11.28 9.96
CA LYS A 131 16.71 12.59 10.20
C LYS A 131 16.32 12.77 11.67
N GLU A 132 15.75 11.75 12.30
CA GLU A 132 15.44 11.76 13.73
C GLU A 132 16.71 11.87 14.58
N ASN A 133 17.76 11.12 14.25
CA ASN A 133 19.03 11.20 14.96
C ASN A 133 19.68 12.58 14.83
N THR A 134 19.66 13.20 13.64
CA THR A 134 20.13 14.58 13.45
C THR A 134 19.30 15.59 14.25
N GLN A 135 17.98 15.43 14.31
CA GLN A 135 17.12 16.30 15.12
C GLN A 135 17.36 16.13 16.63
N LYS A 136 17.60 14.90 17.11
CA LYS A 136 17.97 14.65 18.50
C LYS A 136 19.30 15.33 18.84
N VAL A 137 20.34 15.14 18.01
CA VAL A 137 21.63 15.81 18.19
C VAL A 137 21.48 17.32 18.19
N LYS A 138 20.69 17.89 17.27
CA LYS A 138 20.44 19.34 17.22
C LYS A 138 19.75 19.84 18.50
N LYS A 139 18.73 19.14 19.01
CA LYS A 139 18.08 19.50 20.28
C LYS A 139 19.04 19.42 21.47
N THR A 140 19.93 18.42 21.51
CA THR A 140 20.95 18.31 22.55
C THR A 140 21.92 19.50 22.49
N TYR A 141 22.36 19.89 21.29
CA TYR A 141 23.22 21.06 21.11
C TYR A 141 22.52 22.39 21.43
N ASP A 142 21.26 22.57 21.02
CA ASP A 142 20.48 23.78 21.32
C ASP A 142 20.13 23.89 22.82
N SER A 143 20.16 22.77 23.56
CA SER A 143 20.00 22.75 25.03
C SER A 143 21.30 22.97 25.82
N LEU A 144 22.45 22.92 25.14
CA LEU A 144 23.74 23.24 25.73
C LEU A 144 24.01 24.73 25.51
N ASP A 145 23.94 25.53 26.58
CA ASP A 145 24.38 26.93 26.54
C ASP A 145 25.91 27.00 26.41
N LEU A 146 26.38 26.91 25.16
CA LEU A 146 27.80 26.99 24.79
C LEU A 146 28.40 28.38 25.04
N SER A 147 27.57 29.39 25.29
CA SER A 147 27.99 30.75 25.64
C SER A 147 28.78 30.78 26.96
N ALA A 148 28.52 29.83 27.87
CA ALA A 148 29.25 29.68 29.12
C ALA A 148 30.61 28.98 28.99
N MET A 149 30.90 28.33 27.84
CA MET A 149 32.15 27.60 27.63
C MET A 149 33.23 28.40 26.88
N MET A 150 32.91 29.54 26.28
CA MET A 150 33.89 30.40 25.59
C MET A 150 34.47 31.53 26.46
N THR A 151 34.02 31.71 27.71
CA THR A 151 34.45 32.81 28.59
C THR A 151 35.68 32.51 29.46
N LYS A 152 36.41 31.42 29.20
CA LYS A 152 37.69 31.09 29.88
C LYS A 152 38.83 30.82 28.91
N SER A 153 39.07 31.74 27.99
CA SER A 153 40.24 31.70 27.12
C SER A 153 40.91 33.07 26.99
N ASP A 154 41.16 33.72 28.13
CA ASP A 154 42.13 34.82 28.24
C ASP A 154 42.83 34.68 29.59
N GLU A 155 43.98 33.98 29.59
CA GLU A 155 45.06 34.14 30.57
C GLU A 155 46.27 33.35 30.07
N TRP A 156 47.05 33.95 29.16
CA TRP A 156 48.48 33.69 28.95
C TRP A 156 49.18 34.99 28.53
#